data_AF-A0A7Y5C4U3-F1
#
_entry.id   AF-A0A7Y5C4U3-F1
#
_cell.length_a   1.000
_cell.length_b   1.000
_cell.length_c   1.000
_cell.angle_alpha   90.00
_cell.angle_beta   90.00
_cell.angle_gamma   90.00
#
_symmetry.space_group_name_H-M   'P 1'
#
loop_
_entity.id
_entity.type
_entity.pdbx_description
1 polymer ?
#
loop_
_entity_poly.entity_id
_entity_poly.type
_entity_poly.pdbx_seq_one_letter_code
_entity_poly.pdbx_strand_id
1 'polypeptide(L)' 'MKAWAKEFVDANPAPGICIPWAVKRKELDNLLGDEAIVQRVWENIEGFAYTYIWHCLVSF' A
#
# COMPACT_ATOMS: atom_id res chain seq x y z
N MET A 1 -2.26 14.19 -13.70
CA MET A 1 -1.76 13.11 -12.80
C MET A 1 -2.71 13.01 -11.62
N LYS A 2 -3.13 11.81 -11.23
CA LYS A 2 -4.07 11.61 -10.12
C LYS A 2 -3.40 12.01 -8.79
N ALA A 3 -4.14 12.62 -7.86
CA ALA A 3 -3.61 13.17 -6.59
C ALA A 3 -2.77 12.17 -5.78
N TRP A 4 -3.10 10.89 -5.84
CA TRP A 4 -2.40 9.81 -5.14
C TRP A 4 -0.94 9.59 -5.60
N ALA A 5 -0.58 9.99 -6.83
CA ALA A 5 0.80 9.81 -7.34
C ALA A 5 1.79 10.76 -6.65
N LYS A 6 1.35 11.97 -6.31
CA LYS A 6 2.17 12.92 -5.55
C LYS A 6 2.40 12.40 -4.13
N GLU A 7 1.34 11.90 -3.51
CA GLU A 7 1.39 11.39 -2.13
C GLU A 7 2.25 10.15 -1.99
N PHE A 8 2.25 9.28 -3.00
CA PHE A 8 3.16 8.14 -3.07
C PHE A 8 4.63 8.58 -3.10
N VAL A 9 4.97 9.58 -3.92
CA VAL A 9 6.34 10.13 -4.01
C VAL A 9 6.75 10.79 -2.70
N ASP A 10 5.86 11.59 -2.10
CA ASP A 10 6.13 12.27 -0.82
C ASP A 10 6.34 11.27 0.33
N ALA A 11 5.68 10.10 0.28
CA ALA A 11 5.75 9.08 1.32
C ALA A 11 7.05 8.26 1.30
N ASN A 12 7.88 8.37 0.24
CA ASN A 12 9.15 7.65 0.07
C ASN A 12 9.12 6.19 0.58
N PRO A 13 8.26 5.31 0.00
CA PRO A 13 8.08 3.96 0.49
C PRO A 13 9.36 3.14 0.51
N ALA A 14 9.46 2.26 1.51
CA ALA A 14 10.48 1.23 1.52
C ALA A 14 10.33 0.27 0.32
N PRO A 15 11.43 -0.36 -0.14
CA PRO A 15 11.36 -1.39 -1.16
C PRO A 15 10.38 -2.50 -0.77
N GLY A 16 9.56 -2.96 -1.72
CA GLY A 16 8.54 -3.99 -1.48
C GLY A 16 7.19 -3.46 -1.00
N ILE A 17 7.04 -2.14 -0.79
CA ILE A 17 5.75 -1.50 -0.52
C ILE A 17 5.19 -0.91 -1.82
N CYS A 18 3.95 -1.28 -2.15
CA CYS A 18 3.24 -0.82 -3.33
C CYS A 18 2.40 0.44 -3.05
N ILE A 19 1.80 0.54 -1.86
CA ILE A 19 0.95 1.62 -1.40
C ILE A 19 1.18 1.81 0.12
N PRO A 20 1.86 2.89 0.54
CA PRO A 20 2.06 3.20 1.95
C PRO A 20 0.73 3.34 2.70
N TRP A 21 0.71 2.94 3.98
CA TRP A 21 -0.47 3.10 4.83
C TRP A 21 -1.02 4.53 4.85
N ALA A 22 -0.14 5.54 4.92
CA ALA A 22 -0.53 6.95 4.90
C ALA A 22 -1.33 7.37 3.65
N VAL A 23 -1.12 6.68 2.52
CA VAL A 23 -1.89 6.87 1.30
C VAL A 23 -3.18 6.05 1.36
N LYS A 24 -3.09 4.76 1.73
CA LYS A 24 -4.26 3.88 1.78
C LYS A 24 -5.32 4.35 2.75
N ARG A 25 -4.93 4.80 3.95
CA ARG A 25 -5.86 5.24 4.99
C ARG A 25 -6.78 6.35 4.48
N LYS A 26 -6.28 7.27 3.65
CA LYS A 26 -7.08 8.38 3.08
C LYS A 26 -8.24 7.91 2.20
N GLU A 27 -8.14 6.72 1.62
CA GLU A 27 -9.22 6.09 0.85
C GLU A 27 -10.26 5.42 1.76
N LEU A 28 -9.83 4.96 2.94
CA LEU A 28 -10.66 4.29 3.93
C LEU A 28 -11.30 5.35 4.85
N ASP A 29 -12.40 5.97 4.39
CA ASP A 29 -13.22 6.83 5.23
C ASP A 29 -14.02 6.00 6.25
N ASN A 30 -14.28 6.57 7.43
CA ASN A 30 -15.07 5.97 8.51
C ASN A 30 -14.71 4.50 8.85
N LEU A 31 -13.45 4.23 9.19
CA LEU A 31 -13.02 2.92 9.68
C LEU A 31 -13.80 2.52 10.94
N LEU A 32 -14.68 1.51 10.80
CA LEU A 32 -15.41 0.91 11.91
C LEU A 32 -14.51 -0.13 12.57
N GLY A 33 -13.82 0.25 13.65
CA GLY A 33 -12.97 -0.66 14.43
C GLY A 33 -11.60 -0.09 14.77
N ASP A 34 -10.67 -0.96 15.17
CA ASP A 34 -9.30 -0.58 15.54
C ASP A 34 -8.42 -0.40 14.29
N GLU A 35 -8.05 0.85 14.03
CA GLU A 35 -7.19 1.26 12.92
C GLU A 35 -5.82 0.54 12.93
N ALA A 36 -5.25 0.28 14.11
CA ALA A 36 -3.94 -0.34 14.23
C ALA A 36 -3.94 -1.78 13.70
N ILE A 37 -5.06 -2.50 13.83
CA ILE A 37 -5.20 -3.84 13.27
C ILE A 37 -5.21 -3.78 11.75
N VAL A 38 -5.97 -2.85 11.18
CA VAL A 38 -6.09 -2.69 9.72
C VAL A 38 -4.75 -2.28 9.13
N GLN A 39 -4.06 -1.32 9.75
CA GLN A 39 -2.71 -0.91 9.36
C GLN A 39 -1.75 -2.11 9.34
N ARG A 40 -1.70 -2.87 10.44
CA ARG A 40 -0.80 -4.02 10.55
C ARG A 40 -1.06 -5.06 9.48
N VAL A 41 -2.34 -5.37 9.21
CA VAL A 41 -2.71 -6.34 8.17
C VAL A 41 -2.33 -5.80 6.80
N TRP A 42 -2.59 -4.52 6.51
CA TRP A 42 -2.20 -3.86 5.27
C TRP A 42 -0.69 -3.97 5.03
N GLU A 43 0.12 -3.51 5.97
CA GLU A 43 1.58 -3.52 5.86
C GLU A 43 2.14 -4.95 5.70
N ASN A 44 1.52 -5.95 6.34
CA ASN A 44 1.93 -7.35 6.19
C ASN A 44 1.67 -7.93 4.80
N ILE A 45 0.64 -7.47 4.07
CA ILE A 45 0.29 -8.02 2.75
C ILE A 45 0.98 -7.29 1.59
N GLU A 46 1.51 -6.09 1.81
CA GLU A 46 2.15 -5.29 0.76
C GLU A 46 3.30 -6.02 0.05
N GLY A 47 4.12 -6.76 0.81
CA GLY A 47 5.19 -7.58 0.23
C GLY A 47 4.68 -8.70 -0.69
N PHE A 48 3.51 -9.27 -0.41
CA PHE A 48 2.88 -10.26 -1.28
C PHE A 48 2.33 -9.61 -2.54
N ALA A 49 1.69 -8.45 -2.43
CA ALA A 49 1.21 -7.70 -3.59
C ALA A 49 2.36 -7.33 -4.54
N TYR A 50 3.46 -6.81 -3.99
CA TYR A 50 4.68 -6.54 -4.74
C TYR A 50 5.20 -7.78 -5.48
N THR A 51 5.34 -8.89 -4.76
CA THR A 51 5.85 -10.15 -5.32
C THR A 51 4.95 -10.68 -6.44
N TYR A 52 3.63 -10.61 -6.26
CA TYR A 52 2.66 -11.02 -7.27
C TYR A 52 2.79 -10.23 -8.56
N ILE A 53 2.88 -8.90 -8.48
CA ILE A 53 3.05 -8.02 -9.65
C ILE A 53 4.31 -8.42 -10.43
N TRP A 54 5.43 -8.65 -9.73
CA TRP A 54 6.67 -9.04 -10.39
C TRP A 54 6.60 -10.43 -11.01
N HIS A 55 6.02 -11.42 -10.34
CA HIS A 55 5.79 -12.73 -10.95
C HIS A 55 4.96 -12.61 -12.24
N CYS A 56 3.91 -11.78 -12.23
CA CYS A 56 3.10 -11.48 -13.41
C CYS A 56 3.84 -10.69 -14.49
N LEU A 57 5.05 -10.18 -14.25
CA LEU A 57 5.84 -9.38 -15.20
C LEU A 57 7.10 -10.11 -15.71
N VAL A 58 7.69 -11.01 -14.91
CA VAL A 58 9.02 -11.59 -15.19
C VAL A 58 9.06 -13.12 -15.25
N SER A 59 7.97 -13.81 -14.91
CA SER A 59 7.94 -15.29 -14.82
C SER A 59 7.21 -15.98 -15.97
N PHE A 60 7.08 -15.33 -17.13
CA PHE A 60 6.51 -15.91 -18.36
C PHE A 60 7.46 -15.78 -19.53
#